data_AF-A0A392M8C2-F1
#
_entry.id   AF-A0A392M8C2-F1
#
_cell.length_a   1.000
_cell.length_b   1.000
_cell.length_c   1.000
_cell.angle_alpha   90.00
_cell.angle_beta   90.00
_cell.angle_gamma   90.00
#
_symmetry.space_group_name_H-M   'P 1'
#
loop_
_entity.id
_entity.type
_entity.pdbx_description
1 polymer ?
#
loop_
_entity_poly.entity_id
_entity_poly.type
_entity_poly.pdbx_seq_one_letter_code
_entity_poly.pdbx_strand_id
1 'polypeptide(L)'
;MCLLKQYDVYGNLFGLLAAHPVTPLVSLHHLDVVEPIFPNATRVEALQRLTIPMKLDSAGLIQQSICYDKEKRWTISVSWGFAVQIFRGIFSPREIEMPSRTFLNWYRRADYTAYAFNTRPVTRNPCQKPFVFYLSKAKFNSTIQQTVSEYERHRVPHPECRWKMADPSALDKVVVYKKPDPHLWDRVSSSSLVTSIFL
;
A
#
# COMPACT_ATOMS: atom_id res chain seq x y z
N MET A 1 1.82 -22.92 -3.21
CA MET A 1 2.47 -22.52 -4.47
C MET A 1 2.76 -21.03 -4.39
N CYS A 2 4.03 -20.63 -4.22
CA CYS A 2 4.42 -19.21 -4.20
C CYS A 2 4.62 -18.76 -5.65
N LEU A 3 3.74 -17.92 -6.18
CA LEU A 3 3.97 -17.26 -7.47
C LEU A 3 5.01 -16.16 -7.25
N LEU A 4 6.22 -16.35 -7.76
CA LEU A 4 7.19 -15.26 -7.93
C LEU A 4 6.59 -14.26 -8.91
N LYS A 5 6.17 -13.09 -8.41
CA LYS A 5 5.60 -12.04 -9.24
C LYS A 5 6.72 -11.07 -9.64
N GLN A 6 7.24 -11.29 -10.84
CA GLN A 6 8.20 -10.40 -11.49
C GLN A 6 7.43 -9.29 -12.21
N TYR A 7 7.83 -8.03 -12.00
CA TYR A 7 7.19 -6.85 -12.57
C TYR A 7 8.20 -6.06 -13.41
N ASP A 8 8.14 -6.22 -14.73
CA ASP A 8 8.99 -5.47 -15.68
C ASP A 8 8.35 -4.13 -16.01
N VAL A 9 8.61 -3.12 -15.16
CA VAL A 9 7.99 -1.79 -15.26
C VAL A 9 9.01 -0.68 -15.01
N TYR A 10 8.69 0.51 -15.49
CA TYR A 10 9.46 1.75 -15.25
C TYR A 10 8.66 2.73 -14.41
N GLY A 11 9.37 3.71 -13.82
CA GLY A 11 8.73 4.84 -13.13
C GLY A 11 8.30 4.48 -11.71
N ASN A 12 7.11 4.93 -11.31
CA ASN A 12 6.66 4.87 -9.92
C ASN A 12 5.98 3.54 -9.57
N LEU A 13 6.61 2.76 -8.68
CA LEU A 13 6.12 1.45 -8.23
C LEU A 13 4.97 1.52 -7.20
N PHE A 14 4.56 2.71 -6.77
CA PHE A 14 3.63 2.89 -5.67
C PHE A 14 2.37 2.03 -5.78
N GLY A 15 1.73 2.00 -6.94
CA GLY A 15 0.50 1.24 -7.13
C GLY A 15 0.67 -0.28 -7.01
N LEU A 16 1.84 -0.82 -7.37
CA LEU A 16 2.14 -2.25 -7.22
C LEU A 16 2.41 -2.62 -5.78
N LEU A 17 3.21 -1.81 -5.08
CA LEU A 17 3.56 -2.06 -3.69
C LEU A 17 2.36 -1.81 -2.77
N ALA A 18 1.60 -0.74 -2.99
CA ALA A 18 0.43 -0.42 -2.16
C ALA A 18 -0.70 -1.45 -2.28
N ALA A 19 -0.80 -2.13 -3.43
CA ALA A 19 -1.79 -3.18 -3.70
C ALA A 19 -1.19 -4.60 -3.72
N HIS A 20 -0.01 -4.79 -3.10
CA HIS A 20 0.61 -6.10 -3.09
C HIS A 20 -0.24 -7.07 -2.25
N PRO A 21 -0.67 -8.20 -2.81
CA PRO A 21 -1.56 -9.15 -2.13
C PRO A 21 -0.84 -9.83 -0.96
N VAL A 22 -1.59 -10.65 -0.21
CA VAL A 22 -1.05 -11.45 0.89
C VAL A 22 -0.23 -12.64 0.36
N THR A 23 0.97 -12.37 -0.16
CA THR A 23 1.93 -13.34 -0.70
C THR A 23 3.38 -12.92 -0.40
N PRO A 24 4.34 -13.84 -0.39
CA PRO A 24 5.74 -13.50 -0.15
C PRO A 24 6.28 -12.43 -1.10
N LEU A 25 6.84 -11.35 -0.55
CA LEU A 25 7.63 -10.39 -1.31
C LEU A 25 9.07 -10.93 -1.42
N VAL A 26 9.36 -11.64 -2.50
CA VAL A 26 10.63 -12.38 -2.65
C VAL A 26 11.76 -11.50 -3.18
N SER A 27 11.50 -10.69 -4.20
CA SER A 27 12.52 -9.83 -4.80
C SER A 27 11.94 -8.54 -5.37
N LEU A 28 12.70 -7.46 -5.20
CA LEU A 28 12.55 -6.23 -5.96
C LEU A 28 13.81 -6.08 -6.81
N HIS A 29 13.68 -6.25 -8.10
CA HIS A 29 14.75 -6.10 -9.08
C HIS A 29 14.43 -4.88 -9.97
N HIS A 30 15.38 -4.43 -10.78
CA HIS A 30 15.25 -3.19 -11.60
C HIS A 30 15.12 -1.89 -10.79
N LEU A 31 15.68 -1.85 -9.57
CA LEU A 31 15.63 -0.66 -8.72
C LEU A 31 16.34 0.56 -9.33
N ASP A 32 17.27 0.33 -10.27
CA ASP A 32 18.02 1.34 -11.02
C ASP A 32 17.17 2.11 -12.05
N VAL A 33 16.11 1.50 -12.57
CA VAL A 33 15.25 2.09 -13.62
C VAL A 33 13.88 2.59 -13.12
N VAL A 34 13.57 2.36 -11.84
CA VAL A 34 12.33 2.82 -11.18
C VAL A 34 12.61 4.03 -10.29
N GLU A 35 11.57 4.81 -10.01
CA GLU A 35 11.64 5.90 -9.03
C GLU A 35 11.87 5.37 -7.60
N PRO A 36 12.46 6.17 -6.70
CA PRO A 36 12.56 5.80 -5.28
C PRO A 36 11.18 5.45 -4.69
N ILE A 37 11.15 4.39 -3.87
CA ILE A 37 9.91 3.87 -3.26
C ILE A 37 9.25 4.90 -2.34
N PHE A 38 10.06 5.68 -1.62
CA PHE A 38 9.60 6.76 -0.75
C PHE A 38 9.87 8.12 -1.41
N PRO A 39 8.95 9.10 -1.25
CA PRO A 39 9.21 10.46 -1.71
C PRO A 39 10.34 11.10 -0.91
N ASN A 40 11.06 12.03 -1.52
CA ASN A 40 12.17 12.77 -0.91
C ASN A 40 13.27 11.87 -0.32
N ALA A 41 13.48 10.69 -0.90
CA ALA A 41 14.54 9.77 -0.54
C ALA A 41 15.25 9.26 -1.80
N THR A 42 16.53 8.93 -1.67
CA THR A 42 17.25 8.16 -2.70
C THR A 42 16.78 6.70 -2.69
N ARG A 43 17.13 5.95 -3.75
CA ARG A 43 16.83 4.50 -3.84
C ARG A 43 17.41 3.72 -2.65
N VAL A 44 18.65 4.03 -2.26
CA VAL A 44 19.33 3.34 -1.16
C VAL A 44 18.68 3.67 0.18
N GLU A 45 18.40 4.96 0.45
CA GLU A 45 17.69 5.37 1.67
C GLU A 45 16.29 4.74 1.75
N ALA A 46 15.59 4.65 0.62
CA ALA A 46 14.28 4.01 0.56
C ALA A 46 14.35 2.52 0.92
N LEU A 47 15.37 1.79 0.43
CA LEU A 47 15.60 0.40 0.81
C LEU A 47 15.97 0.27 2.28
N GLN A 48 16.86 1.11 2.79
CA GLN A 48 17.22 1.14 4.21
C GLN A 48 15.98 1.35 5.09
N ARG A 49 15.08 2.25 4.69
CA ARG A 49 13.80 2.48 5.38
C ARG A 49 12.89 1.25 5.37
N LEU A 50 12.81 0.50 4.26
CA LEU A 50 12.06 -0.77 4.19
C LEU A 50 12.67 -1.87 5.08
N THR A 51 13.98 -1.84 5.34
CA THR A 51 14.60 -2.86 6.22
C THR A 51 14.11 -2.78 7.66
N ILE A 52 13.60 -1.61 8.11
CA ILE A 52 13.08 -1.42 9.47
C ILE A 52 11.85 -2.31 9.72
N PRO A 53 10.72 -2.16 8.99
CA PRO A 53 9.57 -3.06 9.16
C PRO A 53 9.90 -4.50 8.78
N MET A 54 10.77 -4.73 7.80
CA MET A 54 11.20 -6.08 7.40
C MET A 54 11.81 -6.87 8.56
N LYS A 55 12.62 -6.23 9.42
CA LYS A 55 13.22 -6.86 10.60
C LYS A 55 12.20 -7.13 11.71
N LEU A 56 11.09 -6.39 11.73
CA LEU A 56 10.04 -6.56 12.74
C LEU A 56 9.07 -7.69 12.37
N ASP A 57 8.70 -7.76 11.08
CA ASP A 57 7.85 -8.81 10.53
C ASP A 57 8.01 -8.87 9.00
N SER A 58 8.91 -9.73 8.52
CA SER A 58 9.15 -9.89 7.09
C SER A 58 7.95 -10.47 6.34
N ALA A 59 7.12 -11.28 7.00
CA ALA A 59 5.95 -11.90 6.38
C ALA A 59 4.86 -10.87 6.07
N GLY A 60 4.74 -9.85 6.94
CA GLY A 60 3.81 -8.74 6.78
C GLY A 60 4.27 -7.61 5.86
N LEU A 61 5.52 -7.60 5.39
CA LEU A 61 6.08 -6.49 4.62
C LEU A 61 5.33 -6.27 3.30
N ILE A 62 4.89 -5.02 3.09
CA ILE A 62 4.19 -4.52 1.90
C ILE A 62 2.83 -5.19 1.64
N GLN A 63 2.41 -6.12 2.50
CA GLN A 63 1.15 -6.83 2.37
C GLN A 63 -0.02 -5.85 2.54
N GLN A 64 -0.95 -5.89 1.59
CA GLN A 64 -2.14 -5.07 1.61
C GLN A 64 -3.19 -5.66 2.57
N SER A 65 -3.82 -4.77 3.31
CA SER A 65 -5.07 -5.03 4.04
C SER A 65 -6.04 -3.88 3.80
N ILE A 66 -7.34 -4.16 3.85
CA ILE A 66 -8.39 -3.18 3.52
C ILE A 66 -9.34 -3.08 4.70
N CYS A 67 -9.53 -1.85 5.20
CA CYS A 67 -10.42 -1.52 6.29
C CYS A 67 -11.45 -0.48 5.83
N TYR A 68 -12.57 -0.40 6.54
CA TYR A 68 -13.66 0.52 6.23
C TYR A 68 -14.05 1.32 7.47
N ASP A 69 -14.07 2.64 7.36
CA ASP A 69 -14.70 3.52 8.34
C ASP A 69 -16.11 3.85 7.82
N LYS A 70 -17.13 3.22 8.41
CA LYS A 70 -18.52 3.36 7.95
C LYS A 70 -19.09 4.74 8.25
N GLU A 71 -18.69 5.35 9.37
CA GLU A 71 -19.20 6.67 9.79
C GLU A 71 -18.68 7.76 8.86
N LYS A 72 -17.37 7.75 8.60
CA LYS A 72 -16.73 8.71 7.70
C LYS A 72 -16.92 8.35 6.22
N ARG A 73 -17.40 7.13 5.95
CA ARG A 73 -17.52 6.52 4.61
C ARG A 73 -16.17 6.50 3.89
N TRP A 74 -15.15 5.96 4.55
CA TRP A 74 -13.81 5.83 3.97
C TRP A 74 -13.44 4.37 3.72
N THR A 75 -12.71 4.14 2.65
CA THR A 75 -11.94 2.92 2.44
C THR A 75 -10.48 3.21 2.76
N ILE A 76 -9.89 2.41 3.63
CA ILE A 76 -8.51 2.54 4.09
C ILE A 76 -7.75 1.32 3.58
N SER A 77 -6.75 1.53 2.74
CA SER A 77 -5.85 0.48 2.27
C SER A 77 -4.51 0.64 2.95
N VAL A 78 -4.06 -0.39 3.66
CA VAL A 78 -2.79 -0.40 4.40
C VAL A 78 -1.87 -1.41 3.73
N SER A 79 -0.78 -0.93 3.12
CA SER A 79 0.37 -1.74 2.74
C SER A 79 1.41 -1.62 3.87
N TRP A 80 1.44 -2.62 4.74
CA TRP A 80 2.16 -2.52 6.01
C TRP A 80 3.68 -2.38 5.78
N GLY A 81 4.30 -1.42 6.48
CA GLY A 81 5.72 -1.13 6.28
C GLY A 81 6.03 -0.27 5.05
N PHE A 82 5.02 0.18 4.31
CA PHE A 82 5.21 1.04 3.13
C PHE A 82 4.30 2.27 3.15
N ALA A 83 3.00 2.09 2.93
CA ALA A 83 2.07 3.21 2.74
C ALA A 83 0.63 2.89 3.15
N VAL A 84 -0.11 3.92 3.54
CA VAL A 84 -1.55 3.88 3.78
C VAL A 84 -2.24 4.81 2.78
N GLN A 85 -3.32 4.34 2.16
CA GLN A 85 -4.19 5.12 1.31
C GLN A 85 -5.57 5.25 1.96
N ILE A 86 -6.04 6.48 2.11
CA ILE A 86 -7.42 6.76 2.56
C ILE A 86 -8.19 7.33 1.38
N PHE A 87 -9.21 6.58 0.94
CA PHE A 87 -10.13 6.97 -0.12
C PHE A 87 -11.42 7.51 0.50
N ARG A 88 -11.94 8.59 -0.08
CA ARG A 88 -13.32 8.99 0.17
C ARG A 88 -14.24 8.04 -0.58
N GLY A 89 -15.20 7.42 0.09
CA GLY A 89 -16.15 6.46 -0.48
C GLY A 89 -15.83 5.04 -0.05
N ILE A 90 -16.82 4.16 -0.22
CA ILE A 90 -16.69 2.72 0.04
C ILE A 90 -16.45 2.01 -1.30
N PHE A 91 -15.25 1.46 -1.46
CA PHE A 91 -14.84 0.71 -2.65
C PHE A 91 -14.85 -0.79 -2.36
N SER A 92 -15.04 -1.60 -3.40
CA SER A 92 -14.95 -3.06 -3.24
C SER A 92 -13.51 -3.52 -3.04
N PRO A 93 -13.25 -4.64 -2.32
CA PRO A 93 -11.91 -5.21 -2.19
C PRO A 93 -11.25 -5.41 -3.55
N ARG A 94 -11.99 -5.99 -4.51
CA ARG A 94 -11.53 -6.19 -5.90
C ARG A 94 -11.01 -4.92 -6.55
N GLU A 95 -11.62 -3.76 -6.28
CA GLU A 95 -11.18 -2.49 -6.84
C GLU A 95 -9.92 -1.93 -6.15
N ILE A 96 -9.74 -2.20 -4.86
CA ILE A 96 -8.58 -1.71 -4.10
C ILE A 96 -7.36 -2.64 -4.25
N GLU A 97 -7.59 -3.94 -4.46
CA GLU A 97 -6.57 -4.95 -4.78
C GLU A 97 -6.01 -4.80 -6.19
N MET A 98 -6.74 -4.14 -7.11
CA MET A 98 -6.21 -3.82 -8.43
C MET A 98 -5.20 -2.66 -8.32
N PRO A 99 -3.93 -2.87 -8.71
CA PRO A 99 -2.91 -1.84 -8.58
C PRO A 99 -3.23 -0.61 -9.42
N SER A 100 -3.13 0.58 -8.83
CA SER A 100 -3.30 1.84 -9.55
C SER A 100 -2.16 2.06 -10.53
N ARG A 101 -2.48 2.43 -11.78
CA ARG A 101 -1.49 2.77 -12.80
C ARG A 101 -0.67 4.00 -12.40
N THR A 102 0.53 3.75 -11.87
CA THR A 102 1.53 4.73 -11.45
C THR A 102 2.88 4.50 -12.15
N PHE A 103 3.03 3.33 -12.77
CA PHE A 103 4.19 2.88 -13.50
C PHE A 103 3.91 2.87 -15.01
N LEU A 104 4.98 2.72 -15.79
CA LEU A 104 4.96 2.52 -17.24
C LEU A 104 5.34 1.06 -17.56
N ASN A 105 4.88 0.55 -18.69
CA ASN A 105 5.33 -0.76 -19.17
C ASN A 105 6.80 -0.75 -19.59
N TRP A 106 7.35 -1.93 -19.93
CA TRP A 106 8.75 -2.08 -20.34
C TRP A 106 9.15 -1.24 -21.57
N TYR A 107 8.18 -0.87 -22.42
CA TYR A 107 8.37 0.05 -23.56
C TYR A 107 8.25 1.53 -23.18
N ARG A 108 8.22 1.85 -21.87
CA ARG A 108 8.04 3.20 -21.31
C ARG A 108 6.76 3.89 -21.78
N ARG A 109 5.69 3.12 -22.00
CA ARG A 109 4.36 3.62 -22.38
C ARG A 109 3.36 3.40 -21.26
N ALA A 110 2.37 4.30 -21.17
CA ALA A 110 1.26 4.21 -20.22
C ALA A 110 0.08 3.34 -20.73
N ASP A 111 0.34 2.47 -21.70
CA ASP A 111 -0.67 1.59 -22.29
C ASP A 111 -1.01 0.45 -21.32
N TYR A 112 -2.30 0.29 -21.03
CA TYR A 112 -2.81 -0.68 -20.07
C TYR A 112 -2.93 -2.10 -20.62
N THR A 113 -2.90 -2.27 -21.95
CA THR A 113 -3.01 -3.58 -22.59
C THR A 113 -1.70 -4.37 -22.57
N ALA A 114 -0.59 -3.69 -22.27
CA ALA A 114 0.76 -4.25 -22.32
C ALA A 114 1.29 -4.73 -20.94
N TYR A 115 0.40 -4.97 -19.97
CA TYR A 115 0.76 -5.52 -18.65
C TYR A 115 0.32 -6.98 -18.54
N ALA A 116 1.14 -7.81 -17.88
CA ALA A 116 0.81 -9.21 -17.58
C ALA A 116 -0.18 -9.38 -16.41
N PHE A 117 -0.85 -8.29 -16.01
CA PHE A 117 -1.78 -8.26 -14.88
C PHE A 117 -2.76 -7.09 -15.03
N ASN A 118 -3.91 -7.22 -14.36
CA ASN A 118 -4.93 -6.20 -14.37
C ASN A 118 -4.48 -4.99 -13.55
N THR A 119 -4.73 -3.80 -14.10
CA THR A 119 -4.45 -2.53 -13.42
C THR A 119 -5.74 -1.73 -13.28
N ARG A 120 -5.87 -1.00 -12.18
CA ARG A 120 -7.01 -0.12 -11.98
C ARG A 120 -6.92 1.08 -12.92
N PRO A 121 -8.01 1.43 -13.63
CA PRO A 121 -8.08 2.67 -14.40
C PRO A 121 -7.72 3.88 -13.55
N VAL A 122 -7.16 4.90 -14.20
CA VAL A 122 -6.90 6.18 -13.53
C VAL A 122 -8.26 6.85 -13.39
N THR A 123 -8.69 7.09 -12.15
CA THR A 123 -9.97 7.74 -11.90
C THR A 123 -9.99 9.14 -12.50
N ARG A 124 -11.09 9.46 -13.18
CA ARG A 124 -11.36 10.83 -13.67
C ARG A 124 -12.02 11.70 -12.61
N ASN A 125 -12.54 11.11 -11.54
CA ASN A 125 -13.23 11.85 -10.50
C ASN A 125 -12.19 12.39 -9.49
N PRO A 126 -12.06 13.72 -9.34
CA PRO A 126 -11.09 14.33 -8.43
C PRO A 126 -11.28 13.91 -6.96
N CYS A 127 -12.53 13.66 -6.54
CA CYS A 127 -12.84 13.23 -5.17
C CYS A 127 -12.31 11.84 -4.82
N GLN A 128 -12.07 10.99 -5.82
CA GLN A 128 -11.59 9.62 -5.64
C GLN A 128 -10.06 9.55 -5.52
N LYS A 129 -9.35 10.68 -5.65
CA LYS A 129 -7.91 10.74 -5.37
C LYS A 129 -7.67 10.40 -3.88
N PRO A 130 -6.88 9.35 -3.57
CA PRO A 130 -6.60 8.98 -2.19
C PRO A 130 -5.64 9.95 -1.52
N PHE A 131 -5.78 10.09 -0.21
CA PHE A 131 -4.73 10.64 0.64
C PHE A 131 -3.72 9.55 0.94
N VAL A 132 -2.45 9.84 0.68
CA VAL A 132 -1.36 8.88 0.85
C VAL A 132 -0.54 9.26 2.08
N PHE A 133 -0.21 8.28 2.91
CA PHE A 133 0.65 8.40 4.08
C PHE A 133 1.78 7.38 3.94
N TYR A 134 3.04 7.81 4.04
CA TYR A 134 4.20 6.92 3.92
C TYR A 134 4.75 6.56 5.29
N LEU A 135 5.24 5.34 5.45
CA LEU A 135 5.83 4.85 6.69
C LEU A 135 6.94 5.80 7.15
N SER A 136 6.80 6.46 8.29
CA SER A 136 7.83 7.28 8.95
C SER A 136 8.65 6.47 9.96
N LYS A 137 7.98 5.70 10.83
CA LYS A 137 8.64 4.95 11.91
C LYS A 137 7.95 3.60 12.10
N ALA A 138 8.71 2.60 12.51
CA ALA A 138 8.17 1.32 12.99
C ALA A 138 8.99 0.81 14.16
N LYS A 139 8.32 0.26 15.17
CA LYS A 139 8.96 -0.33 16.35
C LYS A 139 8.12 -1.47 16.91
N PHE A 140 8.76 -2.41 17.60
CA PHE A 140 8.05 -3.37 18.44
C PHE A 140 7.76 -2.75 19.80
N ASN A 141 6.52 -2.86 20.26
CA ASN A 141 6.11 -2.47 21.61
C ASN A 141 5.94 -3.73 22.47
N SER A 142 6.85 -3.89 23.43
CA SER A 142 6.88 -5.05 24.33
C SER A 142 5.71 -5.10 25.30
N THR A 143 5.15 -3.96 25.70
CA THR A 143 4.03 -3.89 26.65
C THR A 143 2.75 -4.49 26.08
N ILE A 144 2.45 -4.20 24.82
CA ILE A 144 1.25 -4.72 24.13
C ILE A 144 1.55 -5.91 23.20
N GLN A 145 2.81 -6.34 23.13
CA GLN A 145 3.29 -7.43 22.27
C GLN A 145 2.91 -7.25 20.78
N GLN A 146 2.99 -6.03 20.28
CA GLN A 146 2.61 -5.68 18.91
C GLN A 146 3.63 -4.73 18.27
N THR A 147 3.72 -4.79 16.94
CA THR A 147 4.39 -3.75 16.16
C THR A 147 3.51 -2.50 16.08
N VAL A 148 4.15 -1.35 16.23
CA VAL A 148 3.54 -0.03 16.08
C VAL A 148 4.25 0.66 14.93
N SER A 149 3.49 1.01 13.90
CA SER A 149 4.00 1.70 12.72
C SER A 149 3.27 3.02 12.52
N GLU A 150 4.03 4.04 12.15
CA GLU A 150 3.59 5.41 12.02
C GLU A 150 3.77 5.86 10.58
N TYR A 151 2.74 6.47 9.99
CA TYR A 151 2.72 6.90 8.60
C TYR A 151 2.40 8.38 8.55
N GLU A 152 3.26 9.15 7.89
CA GLU A 152 3.13 10.60 7.76
C GLU A 152 2.52 10.95 6.41
N ARG A 153 1.67 11.98 6.42
CA ARG A 153 0.95 12.39 5.22
C ARG A 153 1.89 12.92 4.15
N HIS A 154 1.72 12.40 2.94
CA HIS A 154 2.31 12.98 1.75
C HIS A 154 1.50 14.20 1.30
N ARG A 155 2.03 15.39 1.59
CA ARG A 155 1.36 16.66 1.27
C ARG A 155 1.54 17.01 -0.20
N VAL A 156 0.61 16.53 -1.02
CA VAL A 156 0.46 16.92 -2.43
C VAL A 156 -0.86 17.67 -2.63
N PRO A 157 -0.92 18.60 -3.61
CA PRO A 157 -2.16 19.26 -3.98
C PRO A 157 -3.26 18.23 -4.27
N HIS A 158 -4.38 18.35 -3.56
CA HIS A 158 -5.58 17.57 -3.83
C HIS A 158 -6.54 18.44 -4.63
N PRO A 159 -7.15 17.91 -5.70
CA PRO A 159 -8.14 18.65 -6.46
C PRO A 159 -9.35 18.93 -5.58
N GLU A 160 -10.08 20.00 -5.90
CA GLU A 160 -11.32 20.31 -5.21
C GLU A 160 -12.31 19.14 -5.31
N CYS A 161 -12.94 18.82 -4.18
CA CYS A 161 -13.91 17.76 -4.09
C CYS A 161 -15.24 18.31 -3.57
N ARG A 162 -16.32 18.05 -4.32
CA ARG A 162 -17.68 18.51 -3.98
C ARG A 162 -18.50 17.49 -3.18
N TRP A 163 -17.93 16.33 -2.86
CA TRP A 163 -18.65 15.33 -2.07
C TRP A 163 -18.84 15.81 -0.63
N LYS A 164 -20.08 15.75 -0.15
CA LYS A 164 -20.45 16.04 1.23
C LYS A 164 -20.12 14.85 2.13
N MET A 165 -18.82 14.63 2.33
CA MET A 165 -18.24 13.52 3.09
C MET A 165 -17.16 14.04 4.03
N ALA A 166 -16.87 13.27 5.08
CA ALA A 166 -15.74 13.58 5.95
C ALA A 166 -14.45 13.65 5.12
N ASP A 167 -13.66 14.69 5.36
CA ASP A 167 -12.45 14.97 4.61
C ASP A 167 -11.20 14.47 5.38
N PRO A 168 -10.45 13.49 4.85
CA PRO A 168 -9.20 13.05 5.45
C PRO A 168 -8.09 14.11 5.50
N SER A 169 -8.29 15.29 4.91
CA SER A 169 -7.31 16.38 4.86
C SER A 169 -6.98 17.01 6.21
N ALA A 170 -7.71 16.69 7.28
CA ALA A 170 -7.33 17.07 8.64
C ALA A 170 -6.31 16.10 9.26
N LEU A 171 -6.12 14.90 8.69
CA LEU A 171 -5.19 13.92 9.20
C LEU A 171 -3.76 14.27 8.79
N ASP A 172 -2.85 14.27 9.75
CA ASP A 172 -1.40 14.39 9.50
C ASP A 172 -0.67 13.05 9.58
N LYS A 173 -1.23 12.10 10.34
CA LYS A 173 -0.58 10.85 10.66
C LYS A 173 -1.60 9.72 10.79
N VAL A 174 -1.16 8.51 10.44
CA VAL A 174 -1.86 7.26 10.71
C VAL A 174 -0.94 6.38 11.57
N VAL A 175 -1.50 5.72 12.58
CA VAL A 175 -0.79 4.73 13.40
C VAL A 175 -1.45 3.38 13.20
N VAL A 176 -0.66 2.36 12.87
CA VAL A 176 -1.12 0.99 12.67
C VAL A 176 -0.49 0.09 13.72
N TYR A 177 -1.35 -0.58 14.47
CA TYR A 177 -1.00 -1.62 15.42
C TYR A 177 -1.17 -2.98 14.75
N LYS A 178 -0.15 -3.82 14.82
CA LYS A 178 -0.16 -5.14 14.20
C LYS A 178 0.58 -6.15 15.06
N LYS A 179 -0.05 -7.29 15.34
CA LYS A 179 0.63 -8.44 15.92
C LYS A 179 1.54 -9.10 14.86
N PRO A 180 2.82 -9.41 15.16
CA PRO A 180 3.66 -10.18 14.26
C PRO A 180 3.00 -11.53 13.94
N ASP A 181 3.04 -11.93 12.67
CA ASP A 181 2.50 -13.22 12.23
C ASP A 181 3.43 -13.89 11.21
N PRO A 182 4.40 -14.71 11.66
CA PRO A 182 5.34 -15.40 10.76
C PRO A 182 4.66 -16.37 9.78
N HIS A 183 3.45 -16.84 10.12
CA HIS A 183 2.70 -17.83 9.34
C HIS A 183 1.58 -17.19 8.50
N LEU A 184 1.68 -15.88 8.25
CA LEU A 184 0.65 -15.12 7.55
C LEU A 184 0.23 -15.76 6.22
N TRP A 185 1.20 -16.29 5.46
CA TRP A 185 0.97 -16.86 4.13
C TRP A 185 0.34 -18.25 4.16
N ASP A 186 0.59 -19.03 5.22
CA ASP A 186 0.10 -20.42 5.34
C ASP A 186 -1.44 -20.47 5.37
N ARG A 187 -2.06 -19.43 5.93
CA ARG A 187 -3.52 -19.30 6.05
C ARG A 187 -4.22 -18.90 4.76
N VAL A 188 -3.51 -18.30 3.81
CA VAL A 188 -4.10 -17.85 2.53
C VAL A 188 -4.22 -19.01 1.53
N SER A 189 -3.39 -20.04 1.68
CA SER A 189 -3.49 -21.29 0.91
C SER A 189 -4.69 -22.18 1.29
N SER A 190 -5.31 -21.96 2.46
CA SER A 190 -6.52 -22.65 2.91
C SER A 190 -7.72 -21.70 2.85
N SER A 191 -8.60 -21.92 1.88
CA SER A 191 -9.95 -21.34 1.71
C SER A 191 -10.53 -20.43 2.82
N SER A 192 -11.07 -19.28 2.38
CA SER A 192 -11.95 -18.28 3.06
C SER A 192 -11.28 -17.10 3.80
N LEU A 193 -11.13 -15.99 3.06
CA LEU A 193 -10.69 -14.68 3.58
C LEU A 193 -11.84 -13.96 4.30
N VAL A 194 -11.82 -13.99 5.63
CA VAL A 194 -12.39 -12.92 6.47
C VAL A 194 -11.26 -12.43 7.36
N THR A 195 -10.56 -11.38 6.93
CA THR A 195 -9.54 -10.74 7.77
C THR A 195 -10.24 -9.66 8.61
N SER A 196 -10.60 -10.02 9.83
CA SER A 196 -10.98 -9.06 10.87
C SER A 196 -9.71 -8.34 11.34
N ILE A 197 -9.51 -7.10 10.89
CA ILE A 197 -8.61 -6.15 11.55
C ILE A 197 -9.50 -5.29 12.45
N PHE A 198 -9.36 -5.47 13.76
CA PHE A 198 -9.92 -4.55 14.73
C PHE A 198 -9.03 -3.30 14.78
N LEU A 199 -9.63 -2.13 14.54
CA LEU A 199 -9.08 -0.82 14.89
C LEU A 199 -9.26 -0.58 16.39
#